data_AF-A0A497JF28-F1
#
_entry.id   AF-A0A497JF28-F1
#
_cell.length_a   1.000
_cell.length_b   1.000
_cell.length_c   1.000
_cell.angle_alpha   90.00
_cell.angle_beta   90.00
_cell.angle_gamma   90.00
#
_symmetry.space_group_name_H-M   'P 1'
#
loop_
_entity.id
_entity.type
_entity.pdbx_description
1 polymer ?
#
loop_
_entity_poly.entity_id
_entity_poly.type
_entity_poly.pdbx_seq_one_letter_code
_entity_poly.pdbx_strand_id
1 'polypeptide(L)'
;MLGVISKISGPVIEAKNMLGVKLNEVVRVGNAKLVGEVIRINKDVATIQVYEETSGLKPGEPVYSTGMPLSVELGPGLLGSIYDGIQRPLDVVSAKHGAFVPRGVEEPALDRKKKWHFKPVVKNGTKVKEGQIIGTVKETETIEHRIIVPLGVNGTIKGLKEGDYTVEDTIAEVNGKKITLMQKWPVKKPRPCIEKLTPAEPLITGQRIVDFLFPIPKGGTASIPGPFGSGKCITGETPVLVNNELKPIREVFKYAEKKGKKLVENENETLIELETPLTIQTFDGKTIKESIATHVYRGHTDRLIEIKTRSGRWVKLTPAHKLLKIDSELRVVETPAERLKEGDFILAPRKLSLGDSYKELKVEFE
;
A
#
# COMPACT_ATOMS: atom_id res chain seq x y z
N MET A 1 -0.49 -12.72 -32.85
CA MET A 1 0.53 -13.61 -32.27
C MET A 1 1.89 -13.10 -32.73
N LEU A 2 2.88 -13.06 -31.85
CA LEU A 2 4.20 -12.49 -32.15
C LEU A 2 5.28 -13.59 -32.22
N GLY A 3 5.31 -14.49 -31.25
CA GLY A 3 6.30 -15.56 -31.19
C GLY A 3 5.80 -16.78 -30.42
N VAL A 4 6.73 -17.67 -30.04
CA VAL A 4 6.45 -18.91 -29.30
C VAL A 4 7.48 -19.14 -28.19
N ILE A 5 7.04 -19.69 -27.05
CA ILE A 5 7.92 -20.03 -25.93
C ILE A 5 8.95 -21.08 -26.37
N SER A 6 10.23 -20.84 -26.13
CA SER A 6 11.31 -21.80 -26.40
C SER A 6 11.91 -22.41 -25.13
N LYS A 7 11.82 -21.72 -23.98
CA LYS A 7 12.37 -22.17 -22.70
C LYS A 7 11.61 -21.54 -21.54
N ILE A 8 11.49 -22.27 -20.43
CA ILE A 8 10.84 -21.82 -19.20
C ILE A 8 11.80 -22.11 -18.04
N SER A 9 12.00 -21.13 -17.16
CA SER A 9 12.95 -21.19 -16.04
C SER A 9 12.38 -20.42 -14.84
N GLY A 10 11.41 -21.04 -14.17
CA GLY A 10 10.58 -20.34 -13.17
C GLY A 10 9.88 -19.15 -13.82
N PRO A 11 9.88 -17.96 -13.21
CA PRO A 11 9.16 -16.80 -13.73
C PRO A 11 9.86 -16.13 -14.94
N VAL A 12 11.01 -16.65 -15.38
CA VAL A 12 11.71 -16.16 -16.58
C VAL A 12 11.53 -17.15 -17.72
N ILE A 13 11.08 -16.66 -18.88
CA ILE A 13 10.94 -17.46 -20.11
C ILE A 13 11.77 -16.86 -21.24
N GLU A 14 12.10 -17.69 -22.22
CA GLU A 14 12.61 -17.25 -23.52
C GLU A 14 11.56 -17.57 -24.59
N ALA A 15 11.36 -16.65 -25.53
CA ALA A 15 10.47 -16.82 -26.68
C ALA A 15 11.20 -16.50 -27.98
N LYS A 16 10.99 -17.33 -29.01
CA LYS A 16 11.56 -17.20 -30.37
C LYS A 16 10.56 -16.57 -31.34
N ASN A 17 11.07 -16.13 -32.49
CA ASN A 17 10.34 -15.42 -33.55
C ASN A 17 9.81 -14.03 -33.12
N MET A 18 10.34 -13.45 -32.04
CA MET A 18 9.86 -12.21 -31.41
C MET A 18 10.33 -10.93 -32.13
N LEU A 19 10.48 -10.97 -33.46
CA LEU A 19 10.93 -9.84 -34.26
C LEU A 19 9.95 -8.66 -34.17
N GLY A 20 10.49 -7.45 -33.99
CA GLY A 20 9.71 -6.21 -33.85
C GLY A 20 9.21 -5.92 -32.43
N VAL A 21 9.40 -6.82 -31.46
CA VAL A 21 9.10 -6.55 -30.04
C VAL A 21 10.02 -5.48 -29.46
N LYS A 22 9.53 -4.71 -28.49
CA LYS A 22 10.31 -3.64 -27.84
C LYS A 22 10.73 -4.03 -26.41
N LEU A 23 11.83 -3.43 -25.94
CA LEU A 23 12.27 -3.56 -24.56
C LEU A 23 11.27 -2.88 -23.61
N ASN A 24 10.98 -3.52 -22.48
CA ASN A 24 9.90 -3.17 -21.53
C ASN A 24 8.47 -3.30 -22.10
N GLU A 25 8.28 -3.91 -23.27
CA GLU A 25 6.93 -4.16 -23.79
C GLU A 25 6.24 -5.27 -22.98
N VAL A 26 4.96 -5.07 -22.67
CA VAL A 26 4.13 -6.12 -22.07
C VAL A 26 3.68 -7.10 -23.15
N VAL A 27 3.71 -8.38 -22.80
CA VAL A 27 3.27 -9.49 -23.63
C VAL A 27 2.28 -10.37 -22.86
N ARG A 28 1.44 -11.09 -23.60
CA ARG A 28 0.59 -12.16 -23.07
C ARG A 28 1.25 -13.50 -23.39
N VAL A 29 1.51 -14.31 -22.37
CA VAL A 29 2.31 -15.53 -22.43
C VAL A 29 1.43 -16.77 -22.35
N GLY A 30 1.60 -17.66 -23.32
CA GLY A 30 0.93 -18.95 -23.37
C GLY A 30 -0.56 -18.87 -23.68
N ASN A 31 -1.21 -20.02 -23.68
CA ASN A 31 -2.65 -20.13 -23.88
C ASN A 31 -3.44 -19.48 -22.74
N ALA A 32 -2.87 -19.48 -21.53
CA ALA A 32 -3.40 -18.78 -20.37
C ALA A 32 -3.20 -17.25 -20.41
N LYS A 33 -2.51 -16.70 -21.43
CA LYS A 33 -2.27 -15.25 -21.62
C LYS A 33 -1.64 -14.54 -20.41
N LEU A 34 -0.77 -15.22 -19.67
CA LEU A 34 -0.15 -14.68 -18.45
C LEU A 34 0.58 -13.35 -18.74
N VAL A 35 0.51 -12.41 -17.81
CA VAL A 35 1.16 -11.10 -17.98
C VAL A 35 2.67 -11.24 -17.84
N GLY A 36 3.42 -10.81 -18.86
CA GLY A 36 4.87 -10.71 -18.78
C GLY A 36 5.43 -9.45 -19.44
N GLU A 37 6.68 -9.13 -19.14
CA GLU A 37 7.42 -7.98 -19.68
C GLU A 37 8.71 -8.42 -20.36
N VAL A 38 9.01 -7.89 -21.54
CA VAL A 38 10.26 -8.13 -22.27
C VAL A 38 11.43 -7.40 -21.58
N ILE A 39 12.31 -8.16 -20.94
CA ILE A 39 13.47 -7.64 -20.20
C ILE A 39 14.79 -7.72 -20.99
N ARG A 40 14.85 -8.52 -22.05
CA ARG A 40 16.02 -8.62 -22.95
C ARG A 40 15.59 -9.02 -24.35
N ILE A 41 16.29 -8.52 -25.36
CA ILE A 41 16.14 -8.92 -26.75
C ILE A 41 17.53 -9.31 -27.29
N ASN A 42 17.60 -10.44 -27.99
CA ASN A 42 18.79 -10.90 -28.70
C ASN A 42 18.36 -11.50 -30.05
N LYS A 43 18.56 -10.73 -31.12
CA LYS A 43 18.07 -11.03 -32.48
C LYS A 43 16.53 -11.28 -32.47
N ASP A 44 16.11 -12.51 -32.77
CA ASP A 44 14.73 -12.98 -32.81
C ASP A 44 14.23 -13.58 -31.47
N VAL A 45 15.09 -13.62 -30.45
CA VAL A 45 14.78 -14.17 -29.13
C VAL A 45 14.52 -13.06 -28.13
N ALA A 46 13.40 -13.12 -27.41
CA ALA A 46 13.10 -12.25 -26.27
C ALA A 46 13.15 -13.05 -24.95
N THR A 47 13.79 -12.47 -23.94
CA THR A 47 13.67 -12.92 -22.54
C THR A 47 12.55 -12.12 -21.89
N ILE A 48 11.58 -12.82 -21.30
CA ILE A 48 10.37 -12.24 -20.71
C ILE A 48 10.31 -12.61 -19.23
N GLN A 49 10.09 -11.61 -18.39
CA GLN A 49 9.75 -11.77 -16.98
C GLN A 49 8.23 -11.91 -16.86
N VAL A 50 7.73 -13.05 -16.41
CA VAL A 50 6.30 -13.26 -16.13
C VAL A 50 6.00 -12.78 -14.71
N TYR A 51 4.84 -12.14 -14.51
CA TYR A 51 4.38 -11.61 -13.22
C TYR A 51 3.36 -12.52 -12.51
N GLU A 52 3.11 -13.70 -13.06
CA GLU A 52 2.16 -14.70 -12.57
C GLU A 52 2.83 -16.09 -12.54
N GLU A 53 2.25 -17.02 -11.79
CA GLU A 53 2.78 -18.38 -11.65
C GLU A 53 2.82 -19.12 -13.00
N THR A 54 4.01 -19.55 -13.40
CA THR A 54 4.30 -20.16 -14.72
C THR A 54 4.03 -21.65 -14.83
N SER A 55 3.72 -22.34 -13.72
CA SER A 55 3.50 -23.80 -13.67
C SER A 55 2.47 -24.28 -14.71
N GLY A 56 2.86 -25.27 -15.51
CA GLY A 56 2.02 -25.85 -16.56
C GLY A 56 2.12 -25.16 -17.93
N LEU A 57 2.84 -24.03 -18.06
CA LEU A 57 3.27 -23.53 -19.37
C LEU A 57 4.19 -24.54 -20.06
N LYS A 58 4.15 -24.60 -21.39
CA LYS A 58 4.95 -25.50 -22.23
C LYS A 58 5.70 -24.74 -23.33
N PRO A 59 6.93 -25.17 -23.71
CA PRO A 59 7.54 -24.73 -24.96
C PRO A 59 6.63 -25.01 -26.16
N GLY A 60 6.64 -24.11 -27.14
CA GLY A 60 5.73 -24.10 -28.30
C GLY A 60 4.46 -23.28 -28.10
N GLU A 61 4.08 -22.93 -26.87
CA GLU A 61 2.91 -22.08 -26.63
C GLU A 61 3.09 -20.64 -27.15
N PRO A 62 2.01 -19.95 -27.54
CA PRO A 62 2.08 -18.64 -28.19
C PRO A 62 2.47 -17.51 -27.24
N VAL A 63 3.11 -16.47 -27.79
CA VAL A 63 3.33 -15.18 -27.12
C VAL A 63 2.74 -14.07 -27.98
N TYR A 64 1.99 -13.15 -27.36
CA TYR A 64 1.32 -12.04 -28.02
C TYR A 64 1.90 -10.70 -27.56
N SER A 65 2.31 -9.87 -28.50
CA SER A 65 2.64 -8.45 -28.29
C SER A 65 1.39 -7.66 -27.86
N THR A 66 1.56 -6.72 -26.92
CA THR A 66 0.56 -5.65 -26.67
C THR A 66 0.93 -4.33 -27.35
N GLY A 67 2.14 -4.20 -27.87
CA GLY A 67 2.66 -2.99 -28.51
C GLY A 67 2.96 -1.84 -27.54
N MET A 68 2.70 -2.03 -26.24
CA MET A 68 2.84 -1.01 -25.20
C MET A 68 3.68 -1.52 -24.02
N PRO A 69 4.42 -0.63 -23.31
CA PRO A 69 5.05 -0.97 -22.05
C PRO A 69 4.01 -1.09 -20.92
N LEU A 70 4.42 -1.64 -19.77
CA LEU A 70 3.56 -1.70 -18.58
C LEU A 70 3.06 -0.29 -18.24
N SER A 71 1.74 -0.12 -18.30
CA SER A 71 1.07 1.18 -18.25
C SER A 71 -0.14 1.11 -17.35
N VAL A 72 -0.34 2.16 -16.56
CA VAL A 72 -1.54 2.34 -15.73
C VAL A 72 -2.59 3.17 -16.46
N GLU A 73 -3.86 2.86 -16.18
CA GLU A 73 -5.01 3.68 -16.55
C GLU A 73 -5.21 4.75 -15.47
N LEU A 74 -5.41 6.00 -15.89
CA LEU A 74 -5.52 7.16 -15.01
C LEU A 74 -6.77 7.96 -15.41
N GLY A 75 -7.76 8.00 -14.52
CA GLY A 75 -9.03 8.69 -14.72
C GLY A 75 -9.95 8.50 -13.51
N PRO A 76 -11.20 9.01 -13.55
CA PRO A 76 -12.17 8.85 -12.47
C PRO A 76 -12.52 7.37 -12.23
N GLY A 77 -12.50 6.94 -10.97
CA GLY A 77 -12.72 5.56 -10.54
C GLY A 77 -11.48 4.87 -9.98
N LEU A 78 -10.37 5.59 -9.76
CA LEU A 78 -9.22 5.07 -9.01
C LEU A 78 -9.44 5.12 -7.50
N LEU A 79 -10.14 6.15 -7.02
CA LEU A 79 -10.31 6.37 -5.59
C LEU A 79 -11.39 5.44 -5.02
N GLY A 80 -11.00 4.66 -4.00
CA GLY A 80 -11.85 3.65 -3.35
C GLY A 80 -11.68 2.23 -3.92
N SER A 81 -11.01 2.07 -5.07
CA SER A 81 -10.72 0.77 -5.67
C SER A 81 -9.48 0.11 -5.05
N ILE A 82 -9.49 -1.22 -4.96
CA ILE A 82 -8.38 -2.01 -4.42
C ILE A 82 -7.68 -2.72 -5.59
N TYR A 83 -6.39 -2.45 -5.78
CA TYR A 83 -5.62 -2.95 -6.92
C TYR A 83 -4.52 -3.93 -6.52
N ASP A 84 -4.19 -4.86 -7.41
CA ASP A 84 -2.94 -5.63 -7.35
C ASP A 84 -1.73 -4.83 -7.90
N GLY A 85 -0.54 -5.46 -7.88
CA GLY A 85 0.71 -4.84 -8.33
C GLY A 85 0.78 -4.46 -9.82
N ILE A 86 -0.21 -4.85 -10.65
CA ILE A 86 -0.31 -4.49 -12.06
C ILE A 86 -1.64 -3.78 -12.40
N GLN A 87 -2.31 -3.22 -11.39
CA GLN A 87 -3.56 -2.45 -11.50
C GLN A 87 -4.80 -3.27 -11.91
N ARG A 88 -4.87 -4.56 -11.58
CA ARG A 88 -6.14 -5.32 -11.67
C ARG A 88 -7.01 -5.04 -10.44
N PRO A 89 -8.31 -4.68 -10.61
CA PRO A 89 -9.21 -4.40 -9.49
C PRO A 89 -9.61 -5.69 -8.76
N LEU A 90 -9.08 -5.88 -7.55
CA LEU A 90 -9.22 -7.10 -6.76
C LEU A 90 -10.65 -7.35 -6.26
N ASP A 91 -11.43 -6.29 -6.07
CA ASP A 91 -12.87 -6.33 -5.78
C ASP A 91 -13.67 -6.92 -6.95
N VAL A 92 -13.41 -6.45 -8.18
CA VAL A 92 -14.05 -6.95 -9.40
C VAL A 92 -13.59 -8.38 -9.73
N VAL A 93 -12.30 -8.67 -9.57
CA VAL A 93 -11.74 -10.03 -9.74
C VAL A 93 -12.37 -10.99 -8.73
N SER A 94 -12.49 -10.60 -7.45
CA SER A 94 -13.14 -11.40 -6.41
C SER A 94 -14.62 -11.64 -6.71
N ALA A 95 -15.36 -10.61 -7.14
CA ALA A 95 -16.77 -10.74 -7.50
C ALA A 95 -17.02 -11.69 -8.69
N LYS A 96 -16.04 -11.85 -9.60
CA LYS A 96 -16.12 -12.74 -10.78
C LYS A 96 -15.57 -14.14 -10.56
N HIS A 97 -14.56 -14.29 -9.69
CA HIS A 97 -13.76 -15.52 -9.59
C HIS A 97 -13.69 -16.11 -8.17
N GLY A 98 -14.24 -15.43 -7.17
CA GLY A 98 -14.25 -15.86 -5.77
C GLY A 98 -12.97 -15.48 -5.01
N ALA A 99 -12.72 -16.18 -3.90
CA ALA A 99 -11.69 -15.82 -2.92
C ALA A 99 -10.22 -15.97 -3.41
N PHE A 100 -9.99 -16.59 -4.56
CA PHE A 100 -8.66 -16.83 -5.13
C PHE A 100 -8.53 -16.12 -6.47
N VAL A 101 -7.38 -15.47 -6.71
CA VAL A 101 -7.07 -14.81 -7.98
C VAL A 101 -6.64 -15.88 -9.00
N PRO A 102 -7.41 -16.12 -10.09
CA PRO A 102 -6.99 -17.03 -11.15
C PRO A 102 -5.88 -16.39 -12.00
N ARG A 103 -5.10 -17.26 -12.65
CA ARG A 103 -4.00 -16.85 -13.54
C ARG A 103 -4.54 -16.40 -14.89
N GLY A 104 -3.93 -15.37 -15.48
CA GLY A 104 -4.32 -14.88 -16.80
C GLY A 104 -5.62 -14.06 -16.82
N VAL A 105 -6.14 -13.67 -15.65
CA VAL A 105 -7.30 -12.79 -15.54
C VAL A 105 -6.93 -11.38 -16.02
N GLU A 106 -7.73 -10.89 -16.95
CA GLU A 106 -7.61 -9.59 -17.60
C GLU A 106 -8.89 -8.78 -17.33
N GLU A 107 -8.82 -7.89 -16.34
CA GLU A 107 -9.91 -6.99 -15.95
C GLU A 107 -9.47 -5.53 -16.12
N PRO A 108 -10.27 -4.65 -16.74
CA PRO A 108 -9.94 -3.23 -16.88
C PRO A 108 -9.79 -2.54 -15.52
N ALA A 109 -8.81 -1.64 -15.38
CA ALA A 109 -8.53 -0.98 -14.10
C ALA A 109 -9.64 0.01 -13.68
N LEU A 110 -10.36 0.58 -14.64
CA LEU A 110 -11.50 1.47 -14.41
C LEU A 110 -12.79 0.87 -14.99
N ASP A 111 -13.91 0.99 -14.27
CA ASP A 111 -15.21 0.53 -14.76
C ASP A 111 -15.61 1.28 -16.04
N ARG A 112 -15.84 0.50 -17.11
CA ARG A 112 -16.25 0.99 -18.43
C ARG A 112 -17.74 1.30 -18.55
N LYS A 113 -18.55 0.83 -17.61
CA LYS A 113 -20.00 1.01 -17.58
C LYS A 113 -20.42 2.20 -16.71
N LYS A 114 -19.63 2.51 -15.66
CA LYS A 114 -19.87 3.66 -14.79
C LYS A 114 -19.77 4.96 -15.58
N LYS A 115 -20.83 5.76 -15.51
CA LYS A 115 -20.86 7.13 -16.03
C LYS A 115 -20.44 8.12 -14.94
N TRP A 116 -19.78 9.17 -15.40
CA TRP A 116 -19.28 10.26 -14.59
C TRP A 116 -19.78 11.58 -15.17
N HIS A 117 -20.31 12.45 -14.31
CA HIS A 117 -20.74 13.78 -14.70
C HIS A 117 -19.51 14.67 -14.91
N PHE A 118 -19.25 15.03 -16.18
CA PHE A 118 -18.11 15.86 -16.57
C PHE A 118 -18.56 17.31 -16.78
N LYS A 119 -17.93 18.22 -16.04
CA LYS A 119 -18.16 19.66 -16.11
C LYS A 119 -16.99 20.39 -16.77
N PRO A 120 -17.16 21.02 -17.94
CA PRO A 120 -16.09 21.75 -18.62
C PRO A 120 -15.73 23.06 -17.88
N VAL A 121 -14.43 23.38 -17.81
CA VAL A 121 -13.93 24.67 -17.29
C VAL A 121 -13.34 25.58 -18.37
N VAL A 122 -13.15 25.07 -19.59
CA VAL A 122 -12.79 25.85 -20.78
C VAL A 122 -13.94 25.87 -21.79
N LYS A 123 -13.92 26.81 -22.74
CA LYS A 123 -14.92 26.89 -23.80
C LYS A 123 -14.46 26.12 -25.04
N ASN A 124 -15.42 25.67 -25.85
CA ASN A 124 -15.15 25.14 -27.18
C ASN A 124 -14.43 26.22 -28.03
N GLY A 125 -13.39 25.85 -28.77
CA GLY A 125 -12.55 26.80 -29.52
C GLY A 125 -11.37 27.41 -28.73
N THR A 126 -11.23 27.14 -27.44
CA THR A 126 -10.04 27.56 -26.67
C THR A 126 -8.78 26.83 -27.16
N LYS A 127 -7.66 27.56 -27.30
CA LYS A 127 -6.34 26.94 -27.48
C LYS A 127 -5.87 26.34 -26.16
N VAL A 128 -5.57 25.04 -26.17
CA VAL A 128 -5.14 24.28 -24.99
C VAL A 128 -3.75 23.66 -25.21
N LYS A 129 -3.01 23.53 -24.11
CA LYS A 129 -1.71 22.83 -24.06
C LYS A 129 -1.81 21.55 -23.24
N GLU A 130 -0.84 20.66 -23.42
CA GLU A 130 -0.71 19.47 -22.59
C GLU A 130 -0.64 19.80 -21.08
N GLY A 131 -1.25 18.94 -20.26
CA GLY A 131 -1.36 19.15 -18.81
C GLY A 131 -2.37 20.21 -18.38
N GLN A 132 -2.92 21.02 -19.29
CA GLN A 132 -3.95 22.02 -18.96
C GLN A 132 -5.28 21.34 -18.58
N ILE A 133 -5.94 21.85 -17.54
CA ILE A 133 -7.26 21.39 -17.10
C ILE A 133 -8.32 21.85 -18.11
N ILE A 134 -9.18 20.93 -18.56
CA ILE A 134 -10.29 21.21 -19.49
C ILE A 134 -11.67 21.04 -18.87
N GLY A 135 -11.76 20.27 -17.78
CA GLY A 135 -12.97 20.12 -16.98
C GLY A 135 -12.72 19.28 -15.73
N THR A 136 -13.77 19.04 -14.96
CA THR A 136 -13.70 18.33 -13.69
C THR A 136 -14.83 17.31 -13.56
N VAL A 137 -14.60 16.30 -12.73
CA VAL A 137 -15.54 15.25 -12.36
C VAL A 137 -15.54 15.14 -10.85
N LYS A 138 -16.71 15.05 -10.21
CA LYS A 138 -16.79 14.77 -8.78
C LYS A 138 -16.60 13.26 -8.56
N GLU A 139 -15.39 12.84 -8.17
CA GLU A 139 -15.06 11.41 -8.01
C GLU A 139 -15.51 10.88 -6.64
N THR A 140 -15.32 11.66 -5.58
CA THR A 140 -15.84 11.38 -4.23
C THR A 140 -16.59 12.61 -3.70
N GLU A 141 -17.17 12.52 -2.51
CA GLU A 141 -17.86 13.66 -1.88
C GLU A 141 -16.96 14.89 -1.70
N THR A 142 -15.67 14.66 -1.44
CA THR A 142 -14.66 15.66 -1.08
C THR A 142 -13.60 15.91 -2.16
N ILE A 143 -13.41 14.98 -3.12
CA ILE A 143 -12.34 15.07 -4.13
C ILE A 143 -12.93 15.35 -5.52
N GLU A 144 -12.54 16.50 -6.06
CA GLU A 144 -12.68 16.86 -7.47
C GLU A 144 -11.54 16.23 -8.28
N HIS A 145 -11.89 15.36 -9.23
CA HIS A 145 -10.95 14.83 -10.23
C HIS A 145 -10.85 15.81 -11.40
N ARG A 146 -9.63 16.25 -11.72
CA ARG A 146 -9.37 17.24 -12.77
C ARG A 146 -8.96 16.55 -14.07
N ILE A 147 -9.76 16.72 -15.11
CA ILE A 147 -9.46 16.18 -16.45
C ILE A 147 -8.49 17.14 -17.15
N ILE A 148 -7.32 16.61 -17.51
CA ILE A 148 -6.24 17.35 -18.14
C ILE A 148 -6.01 16.89 -19.59
N VAL A 149 -5.53 17.79 -20.44
CA VAL A 149 -5.09 17.45 -21.79
C VAL A 149 -3.91 16.45 -21.72
N PRO A 150 -3.96 15.31 -22.42
CA PRO A 150 -2.86 14.35 -22.44
C PRO A 150 -1.55 14.93 -22.98
N LEU A 151 -0.44 14.33 -22.59
CA LEU A 151 0.90 14.75 -23.01
C LEU A 151 1.14 14.43 -24.49
N GLY A 152 1.83 15.33 -25.20
CA GLY A 152 1.94 15.31 -26.66
C GLY A 152 0.67 15.74 -27.39
N VAL A 153 -0.23 16.48 -26.73
CA VAL A 153 -1.47 17.02 -27.31
C VAL A 153 -1.56 18.51 -27.03
N ASN A 154 -1.51 19.32 -28.09
CA ASN A 154 -1.60 20.78 -28.05
C ASN A 154 -2.42 21.20 -29.28
N GLY A 155 -3.29 22.21 -29.15
CA GLY A 155 -4.13 22.65 -30.27
C GLY A 155 -5.38 23.41 -29.83
N THR A 156 -6.37 23.50 -30.72
CA THR A 156 -7.68 24.08 -30.40
C THR A 156 -8.66 22.98 -30.03
N ILE A 157 -9.32 23.11 -28.87
CA ILE A 157 -10.32 22.14 -28.42
C ILE A 157 -11.63 22.26 -29.22
N LYS A 158 -12.17 21.12 -29.64
CA LYS A 158 -13.42 20.99 -30.41
C LYS A 158 -14.35 19.99 -29.72
N GLY A 159 -15.66 20.20 -29.86
CA GLY A 159 -16.69 19.25 -29.42
C GLY A 159 -16.92 19.16 -27.90
N LEU A 160 -16.22 19.97 -27.10
CA LEU A 160 -16.32 19.94 -25.63
C LEU A 160 -17.76 20.27 -25.16
N LYS A 161 -18.34 19.37 -24.36
CA LYS A 161 -19.69 19.51 -23.78
C LYS A 161 -19.72 18.99 -22.33
N GLU A 162 -20.66 19.51 -21.55
CA GLU A 162 -21.06 18.99 -20.24
C GLU A 162 -22.01 17.80 -20.40
N GLY A 163 -21.92 16.80 -19.52
CA GLY A 163 -22.78 15.61 -19.57
C GLY A 163 -22.21 14.38 -18.86
N ASP A 164 -22.90 13.25 -18.98
CA ASP A 164 -22.55 12.00 -18.32
C ASP A 164 -21.84 11.03 -19.28
N TYR A 165 -20.55 10.80 -19.02
CA TYR A 165 -19.63 10.05 -19.88
C TYR A 165 -19.01 8.87 -19.14
N THR A 166 -18.82 7.74 -19.82
CA THR A 166 -17.94 6.68 -19.34
C THR A 166 -16.48 7.10 -19.48
N VAL A 167 -15.56 6.33 -18.89
CA VAL A 167 -14.11 6.61 -18.97
C VAL A 167 -13.52 6.52 -20.39
N GLU A 168 -14.21 5.86 -21.33
CA GLU A 168 -13.80 5.70 -22.73
C GLU A 168 -14.55 6.61 -23.71
N ASP A 169 -15.64 7.26 -23.28
CA ASP A 169 -16.38 8.18 -24.15
C ASP A 169 -15.56 9.42 -24.51
N THR A 170 -15.74 9.90 -25.74
CA THR A 170 -15.03 11.09 -26.24
C THR A 170 -15.73 12.35 -25.76
N ILE A 171 -15.09 13.08 -24.84
CA ILE A 171 -15.57 14.35 -24.29
C ILE A 171 -15.17 15.56 -25.13
N ALA A 172 -14.08 15.46 -25.90
CA ALA A 172 -13.57 16.51 -26.78
C ALA A 172 -12.58 15.96 -27.81
N GLU A 173 -12.19 16.80 -28.76
CA GLU A 173 -11.13 16.53 -29.73
C GLU A 173 -10.13 17.70 -29.75
N VAL A 174 -8.83 17.40 -29.84
CA VAL A 174 -7.75 18.39 -30.02
C VAL A 174 -6.84 17.92 -31.15
N ASN A 175 -6.77 18.68 -32.24
CA ASN A 175 -5.97 18.36 -33.43
C ASN A 175 -6.11 16.89 -33.93
N GLY A 176 -7.35 16.41 -34.10
CA GLY A 176 -7.62 15.04 -34.55
C GLY A 176 -7.48 13.95 -33.48
N LYS A 177 -6.97 14.27 -32.29
CA LYS A 177 -6.90 13.33 -31.16
C LYS A 177 -8.14 13.45 -30.27
N LYS A 178 -8.83 12.33 -30.08
CA LYS A 178 -9.92 12.19 -29.13
C LYS A 178 -9.40 12.32 -27.70
N ILE A 179 -10.14 13.05 -26.87
CA ILE A 179 -9.92 13.19 -25.43
C ILE A 179 -11.07 12.46 -24.72
N THR A 180 -10.73 11.62 -23.75
CA THR A 180 -11.67 10.89 -22.88
C THR A 180 -11.36 11.24 -21.42
N LEU A 181 -12.11 10.69 -20.46
CA LEU A 181 -11.82 10.89 -19.03
C LEU A 181 -10.62 10.05 -18.53
N MET A 182 -10.12 9.09 -19.34
CA MET A 182 -9.03 8.20 -18.99
C MET A 182 -7.83 8.34 -19.95
N GLN A 183 -6.63 8.45 -19.37
CA GLN A 183 -5.36 8.38 -20.09
C GLN A 183 -4.56 7.14 -19.66
N LYS A 184 -3.77 6.54 -20.56
CA LYS A 184 -2.81 5.48 -20.22
C LYS A 184 -1.40 6.06 -20.07
N TRP A 185 -0.64 5.61 -19.06
CA TRP A 185 0.70 6.11 -18.81
C TRP A 185 1.70 5.01 -18.42
N PRO A 186 2.88 4.90 -19.09
CA PRO A 186 3.90 3.90 -18.74
C PRO A 186 4.47 4.08 -17.33
N VAL A 187 4.44 3.05 -16.49
CA VAL A 187 4.84 3.16 -15.07
C VAL A 187 6.33 3.45 -14.88
N LYS A 188 7.17 2.95 -15.80
CA LYS A 188 8.62 3.17 -15.79
C LYS A 188 9.04 4.55 -16.33
N LYS A 189 8.09 5.38 -16.78
CA LYS A 189 8.36 6.76 -17.22
C LYS A 189 7.75 7.73 -16.20
N PRO A 190 8.50 8.60 -15.52
CA PRO A 190 7.90 9.62 -14.67
C PRO A 190 7.01 10.55 -15.51
N ARG A 191 5.86 10.96 -14.96
CA ARG A 191 5.04 12.00 -15.59
C ARG A 191 5.84 13.33 -15.56
N PRO A 192 5.98 14.04 -16.69
CA PRO A 192 6.69 15.31 -16.72
C PRO A 192 5.96 16.36 -15.86
N CYS A 193 6.74 17.28 -15.31
CA CYS A 193 6.31 18.50 -14.65
C CYS A 193 7.04 19.69 -15.29
N ILE A 194 6.52 20.91 -15.10
CA ILE A 194 7.13 22.13 -15.65
C ILE A 194 8.48 22.40 -14.98
N GLU A 195 8.51 22.31 -13.65
CA GLU A 195 9.68 22.55 -12.81
C GLU A 195 9.58 21.69 -11.56
N LYS A 196 10.73 21.24 -11.04
CA LYS A 196 10.82 20.57 -9.73
C LYS A 196 11.25 21.58 -8.68
N LEU A 197 10.27 22.14 -7.98
CA LEU A 197 10.50 23.09 -6.88
C LEU A 197 11.19 22.41 -5.68
N THR A 198 12.00 23.19 -4.94
CA THR A 198 12.54 22.77 -3.65
C THR A 198 11.40 22.69 -2.62
N PRO A 199 11.17 21.52 -1.98
CA PRO A 199 10.09 21.38 -0.99
C PRO A 199 10.32 22.25 0.26
N ALA A 200 9.51 23.30 0.42
CA ALA A 200 9.60 24.26 1.54
C ALA A 200 8.43 24.14 2.54
N GLU A 201 7.26 23.65 2.11
CA GLU A 201 6.11 23.46 3.01
C GLU A 201 6.22 22.15 3.79
N PRO A 202 6.02 22.12 5.13
CA PRO A 202 5.95 20.89 5.90
C PRO A 202 4.68 20.09 5.58
N LEU A 203 4.81 18.76 5.51
CA LEU A 203 3.71 17.81 5.53
C LEU A 203 3.31 17.57 6.99
N ILE A 204 2.17 18.13 7.40
CA ILE A 204 1.63 17.91 8.75
C ILE A 204 1.01 16.50 8.81
N THR A 205 1.69 15.58 9.47
CA THR A 205 1.25 14.18 9.65
C THR A 205 0.34 14.00 10.86
N GLY A 206 0.33 14.97 11.78
CA GLY A 206 -0.35 14.91 13.07
C GLY A 206 0.48 14.24 14.16
N GLN A 207 1.54 13.50 13.80
CA GLN A 207 2.40 12.75 14.71
C GLN A 207 3.52 13.65 15.24
N ARG A 208 3.55 13.93 16.56
CA ARG A 208 4.51 14.87 17.16
C ARG A 208 5.97 14.56 16.82
N ILE A 209 6.37 13.29 16.83
CA ILE A 209 7.76 12.90 16.57
C ILE A 209 8.15 13.23 15.13
N VAL A 210 7.26 13.01 14.15
CA VAL A 210 7.51 13.38 12.76
C VAL A 210 7.42 14.90 12.59
N ASP A 211 6.31 15.51 12.98
CA ASP A 211 6.05 16.94 12.72
C ASP A 211 7.04 17.90 13.43
N PHE A 212 7.59 17.51 14.59
CA PHE A 212 8.49 18.36 15.39
C PHE A 212 9.98 18.00 15.25
N LEU A 213 10.34 16.71 15.27
CA LEU A 213 11.75 16.27 15.29
C LEU A 213 12.28 15.85 13.92
N PHE A 214 11.42 15.31 13.06
CA PHE A 214 11.80 14.78 11.74
C PHE A 214 10.83 15.25 10.63
N PRO A 215 10.59 16.57 10.48
CA PRO A 215 9.57 17.09 9.59
C PRO A 215 9.87 16.73 8.14
N ILE A 216 8.89 16.11 7.48
CA ILE A 216 8.95 15.75 6.07
C ILE A 216 8.30 16.91 5.29
N PRO A 217 8.94 17.53 4.29
CA PRO A 217 8.27 18.53 3.47
C PRO A 217 7.31 17.87 2.46
N LYS A 218 6.28 18.59 2.01
CA LYS A 218 5.34 18.11 0.98
C LYS A 218 6.08 17.84 -0.33
N GLY A 219 6.04 16.60 -0.81
CA GLY A 219 6.85 16.15 -1.96
C GLY A 219 8.28 15.73 -1.60
N GLY A 220 8.65 15.75 -0.32
CA GLY A 220 9.84 15.08 0.19
C GLY A 220 9.66 13.56 0.28
N THR A 221 10.77 12.86 0.51
CA THR A 221 10.81 11.40 0.63
C THR A 221 11.40 11.03 1.97
N ALA A 222 10.78 10.08 2.68
CA ALA A 222 11.28 9.53 3.94
C ALA A 222 11.36 8.00 3.86
N SER A 223 12.25 7.42 4.65
CA SER A 223 12.37 5.97 4.83
C SER A 223 12.35 5.65 6.32
N ILE A 224 11.57 4.65 6.72
CA ILE A 224 11.45 4.19 8.10
C ILE A 224 11.99 2.75 8.19
N PRO A 225 13.31 2.56 8.24
CA PRO A 225 13.90 1.23 8.37
C PRO A 225 13.66 0.66 9.77
N GLY A 226 13.35 -0.64 9.86
CA GLY A 226 13.23 -1.32 11.15
C GLY A 226 13.03 -2.83 11.01
N PRO A 227 13.52 -3.65 11.97
CA PRO A 227 13.40 -5.12 11.94
C PRO A 227 11.94 -5.61 11.94
N PHE A 228 11.71 -6.93 11.85
CA PHE A 228 10.38 -7.50 12.10
C PHE A 228 9.96 -7.32 13.57
N GLY A 229 8.67 -7.36 13.89
CA GLY A 229 8.13 -7.10 15.24
C GLY A 229 8.34 -5.68 15.79
N SER A 230 9.04 -4.83 15.05
CA SER A 230 9.61 -3.56 15.46
C SER A 230 8.58 -2.43 15.54
N GLY A 231 7.64 -2.47 16.49
CA GLY A 231 6.47 -1.55 16.42
C GLY A 231 5.60 -1.82 15.20
N LYS A 232 5.87 -2.98 14.56
CA LYS A 232 4.94 -3.70 13.71
C LYS A 232 4.12 -4.71 14.57
N CYS A 233 4.61 -5.19 15.76
CA CYS A 233 4.01 -6.22 16.67
C CYS A 233 4.38 -6.09 18.21
N ILE A 234 3.83 -6.94 19.12
CA ILE A 234 3.92 -6.88 20.63
C ILE A 234 4.17 -8.26 21.35
N THR A 235 4.54 -8.31 22.66
CA THR A 235 4.92 -9.51 23.50
C THR A 235 3.99 -9.97 24.63
N GLY A 236 4.19 -11.20 25.15
CA GLY A 236 3.28 -11.99 26.02
C GLY A 236 3.10 -11.68 27.53
N GLU A 237 4.12 -11.62 28.41
CA GLU A 237 3.87 -11.30 29.85
C GLU A 237 3.63 -9.79 30.08
N THR A 238 3.70 -8.99 29.02
CA THR A 238 3.56 -7.53 29.08
C THR A 238 2.20 -7.14 29.69
N PRO A 239 2.16 -6.36 30.77
CA PRO A 239 0.91 -5.87 31.33
C PRO A 239 0.26 -4.91 30.33
N VAL A 240 -0.93 -5.26 29.85
CA VAL A 240 -1.77 -4.44 28.98
C VAL A 240 -3.00 -3.97 29.72
N LEU A 241 -3.45 -2.78 29.37
CA LEU A 241 -4.60 -2.14 29.97
C LEU A 241 -5.82 -2.41 29.08
N VAL A 242 -6.60 -3.41 29.48
CA VAL A 242 -7.78 -3.94 28.77
C VAL A 242 -9.02 -3.79 29.64
N ASN A 243 -10.12 -3.25 29.11
CA ASN A 243 -11.36 -2.98 29.85
C ASN A 243 -11.14 -2.20 31.17
N ASN A 244 -10.18 -1.26 31.16
CA ASN A 244 -9.73 -0.47 32.32
C ASN A 244 -9.21 -1.29 33.53
N GLU A 245 -8.75 -2.51 33.24
CA GLU A 245 -8.06 -3.45 34.12
C GLU A 245 -6.66 -3.77 33.56
N LEU A 246 -5.66 -3.90 34.43
CA LEU A 246 -4.28 -4.22 34.02
C LEU A 246 -4.06 -5.73 34.12
N LYS A 247 -3.76 -6.41 33.00
CA LYS A 247 -3.48 -7.86 32.97
C LYS A 247 -2.30 -8.20 32.08
N PRO A 248 -1.52 -9.26 32.36
CA PRO A 248 -0.57 -9.79 31.40
C PRO A 248 -1.29 -10.14 30.09
N ILE A 249 -0.79 -9.71 28.93
CA ILE A 249 -1.43 -10.01 27.64
C ILE A 249 -1.45 -11.52 27.32
N ARG A 250 -0.64 -12.35 27.99
CA ARG A 250 -0.78 -13.82 27.99
C ARG A 250 -2.10 -14.27 28.58
N GLU A 251 -2.65 -13.60 29.60
CA GLU A 251 -3.98 -13.91 30.13
C GLU A 251 -5.08 -13.49 29.17
N VAL A 252 -4.91 -12.33 28.52
CA VAL A 252 -5.79 -11.87 27.43
C VAL A 252 -5.78 -12.88 26.28
N PHE A 253 -4.59 -13.38 25.91
CA PHE A 253 -4.42 -14.41 24.90
C PHE A 253 -5.04 -15.75 25.34
N LYS A 254 -4.82 -16.21 26.58
CA LYS A 254 -5.43 -17.44 27.11
C LYS A 254 -6.96 -17.35 27.24
N TYR A 255 -7.50 -16.15 27.49
CA TYR A 255 -8.93 -15.90 27.46
C TYR A 255 -9.46 -16.03 26.03
N ALA A 256 -8.79 -15.39 25.06
CA ALA A 256 -9.09 -15.55 23.64
C ALA A 256 -8.99 -17.03 23.20
N GLU A 257 -7.96 -17.75 23.60
CA GLU A 257 -7.72 -19.17 23.26
C GLU A 257 -8.79 -20.12 23.83
N LYS A 258 -9.51 -19.72 24.88
CA LYS A 258 -10.60 -20.48 25.52
C LYS A 258 -12.02 -20.09 25.06
N LYS A 259 -12.20 -18.91 24.47
CA LYS A 259 -13.52 -18.31 24.18
C LYS A 259 -13.66 -17.83 22.74
N GLY A 260 -12.60 -17.26 22.19
CA GLY A 260 -12.53 -16.82 20.82
C GLY A 260 -12.40 -17.97 19.82
N LYS A 261 -12.65 -17.65 18.56
CA LYS A 261 -12.56 -18.55 17.43
C LYS A 261 -11.15 -18.47 16.86
N LYS A 262 -10.40 -19.58 16.91
CA LYS A 262 -9.08 -19.66 16.26
C LYS A 262 -9.27 -19.55 14.74
N LEU A 263 -8.61 -18.56 14.14
CA LEU A 263 -8.61 -18.35 12.68
C LEU A 263 -7.34 -18.92 12.03
N VAL A 264 -6.20 -18.86 12.74
CA VAL A 264 -4.92 -19.44 12.32
C VAL A 264 -4.24 -20.09 13.52
N GLU A 265 -3.74 -21.31 13.34
CA GLU A 265 -2.91 -22.01 14.32
C GLU A 265 -1.88 -22.86 13.55
N ASN A 266 -0.61 -22.45 13.59
CA ASN A 266 0.53 -23.18 13.02
C ASN A 266 1.76 -23.04 13.94
N GLU A 267 2.87 -23.70 13.60
CA GLU A 267 4.09 -23.74 14.45
C GLU A 267 4.71 -22.35 14.73
N ASN A 268 4.45 -21.36 13.88
CA ASN A 268 5.06 -20.03 13.96
C ASN A 268 4.12 -18.96 14.54
N GLU A 269 2.81 -19.08 14.33
CA GLU A 269 1.82 -18.06 14.68
C GLU A 269 0.45 -18.62 15.11
N THR A 270 -0.29 -17.80 15.86
CA THR A 270 -1.68 -18.06 16.26
C THR A 270 -2.49 -16.76 16.16
N LEU A 271 -3.63 -16.78 15.45
CA LEU A 271 -4.58 -15.66 15.33
C LEU A 271 -5.96 -16.10 15.80
N ILE A 272 -6.58 -15.29 16.67
CA ILE A 272 -7.85 -15.60 17.32
C ILE A 272 -8.80 -14.39 17.19
N GLU A 273 -10.01 -14.64 16.73
CA GLU A 273 -11.16 -13.71 16.73
C GLU A 273 -11.85 -13.74 18.10
N LEU A 274 -12.06 -12.58 18.71
CA LEU A 274 -12.66 -12.45 20.04
C LEU A 274 -14.19 -12.53 19.97
N GLU A 275 -14.78 -13.43 20.75
CA GLU A 275 -16.25 -13.52 20.95
C GLU A 275 -16.81 -12.22 21.56
N THR A 276 -16.08 -11.63 22.52
CA THR A 276 -16.36 -10.32 23.12
C THR A 276 -15.18 -9.39 22.88
N PRO A 277 -15.35 -8.27 22.15
CA PRO A 277 -14.28 -7.30 21.93
C PRO A 277 -13.74 -6.69 23.24
N LEU A 278 -12.47 -6.27 23.21
CA LEU A 278 -11.77 -5.68 24.35
C LEU A 278 -11.53 -4.19 24.13
N THR A 279 -11.87 -3.34 25.10
CA THR A 279 -11.44 -1.94 25.12
C THR A 279 -9.97 -1.85 25.49
N ILE A 280 -9.15 -1.14 24.72
CA ILE A 280 -7.72 -0.92 24.95
C ILE A 280 -7.39 0.57 24.98
N GLN A 281 -6.34 0.92 25.71
CA GLN A 281 -5.76 2.27 25.68
C GLN A 281 -4.64 2.35 24.63
N THR A 282 -4.78 3.21 23.64
CA THR A 282 -3.77 3.44 22.58
C THR A 282 -3.20 4.85 22.64
N PHE A 283 -1.92 5.00 22.27
CA PHE A 283 -1.24 6.29 22.20
C PHE A 283 -1.17 6.77 20.75
N ASP A 284 -1.86 7.87 20.43
CA ASP A 284 -1.93 8.41 19.06
C ASP A 284 -0.76 9.33 18.68
N GLY A 285 0.34 9.22 19.43
CA GLY A 285 1.49 10.13 19.36
C GLY A 285 1.28 11.45 20.10
N LYS A 286 0.05 11.77 20.54
CA LYS A 286 -0.30 12.99 21.32
C LYS A 286 -0.83 12.69 22.71
N THR A 287 -1.90 11.90 22.79
CA THR A 287 -2.65 11.55 24.00
C THR A 287 -2.92 10.05 24.05
N ILE A 288 -3.36 9.56 25.19
CA ILE A 288 -3.83 8.18 25.36
C ILE A 288 -5.36 8.19 25.25
N LYS A 289 -5.92 7.29 24.45
CA LYS A 289 -7.36 7.20 24.18
C LYS A 289 -7.84 5.75 24.11
N GLU A 290 -9.13 5.55 24.37
CA GLU A 290 -9.77 4.24 24.21
C GLU A 290 -9.96 3.85 22.73
N SER A 291 -9.88 2.55 22.47
CA SER A 291 -10.12 1.90 21.18
C SER A 291 -10.62 0.46 21.43
N ILE A 292 -11.13 -0.22 20.41
CA ILE A 292 -11.64 -1.59 20.52
C ILE A 292 -10.71 -2.56 19.75
N ALA A 293 -10.35 -3.66 20.40
CA ALA A 293 -9.63 -4.79 19.81
C ALA A 293 -10.58 -5.99 19.63
N THR A 294 -10.67 -6.51 18.41
CA THR A 294 -11.52 -7.66 18.03
C THR A 294 -10.73 -8.95 17.78
N HIS A 295 -9.40 -8.88 17.75
CA HIS A 295 -8.52 -10.00 17.45
C HIS A 295 -7.29 -9.99 18.37
N VAL A 296 -6.72 -11.18 18.62
CA VAL A 296 -5.45 -11.33 19.35
C VAL A 296 -4.52 -12.24 18.53
N TYR A 297 -3.23 -11.86 18.48
CA TYR A 297 -2.19 -12.53 17.71
C TYR A 297 -0.97 -12.87 18.60
N ARG A 298 -0.33 -14.02 18.35
CA ARG A 298 0.91 -14.48 18.99
C ARG A 298 1.84 -15.09 17.95
N GLY A 299 3.14 -14.79 18.01
CA GLY A 299 4.19 -15.46 17.24
C GLY A 299 5.26 -16.10 18.14
N HIS A 300 5.96 -17.12 17.65
CA HIS A 300 7.00 -17.86 18.38
C HIS A 300 8.34 -17.10 18.51
N THR A 301 9.12 -17.37 19.56
CA THR A 301 10.52 -16.94 19.68
C THR A 301 11.31 -17.82 20.66
N ASP A 302 12.61 -17.97 20.44
CA ASP A 302 13.44 -18.92 21.19
C ASP A 302 14.22 -18.29 22.36
N ARG A 303 14.12 -16.97 22.53
CA ARG A 303 14.78 -16.24 23.63
C ARG A 303 14.00 -14.99 24.06
N LEU A 304 14.16 -14.60 25.32
CA LEU A 304 13.59 -13.37 25.90
C LEU A 304 14.71 -12.47 26.43
N ILE A 305 14.43 -11.16 26.50
CA ILE A 305 15.29 -10.12 27.01
C ILE A 305 14.59 -9.45 28.18
N GLU A 306 15.34 -9.25 29.27
CA GLU A 306 14.88 -8.65 30.51
C GLU A 306 15.62 -7.34 30.76
N ILE A 307 14.89 -6.28 31.07
CA ILE A 307 15.43 -4.92 31.20
C ILE A 307 14.98 -4.37 32.55
N LYS A 308 15.93 -4.10 33.46
CA LYS A 308 15.70 -3.44 34.76
C LYS A 308 16.22 -2.00 34.69
N THR A 309 15.36 -1.04 35.02
CA THR A 309 15.68 0.39 35.00
C THR A 309 16.22 0.85 36.35
N ARG A 310 16.98 1.95 36.38
CA ARG A 310 17.42 2.62 37.61
C ARG A 310 16.26 3.03 38.56
N SER A 311 15.03 3.09 38.06
CA SER A 311 13.83 3.40 38.85
C SER A 311 13.19 2.18 39.53
N GLY A 312 13.85 1.02 39.53
CA GLY A 312 13.32 -0.26 40.05
C GLY A 312 12.45 -1.02 39.06
N ARG A 313 11.74 -0.30 38.17
CA ARG A 313 10.88 -0.88 37.11
C ARG A 313 11.65 -1.82 36.20
N TRP A 314 11.10 -2.99 35.93
CA TRP A 314 11.63 -3.94 34.95
C TRP A 314 10.55 -4.44 33.98
N VAL A 315 10.98 -5.03 32.86
CA VAL A 315 10.10 -5.66 31.86
C VAL A 315 10.84 -6.78 31.13
N LYS A 316 10.11 -7.84 30.76
CA LYS A 316 10.62 -8.99 29.99
C LYS A 316 9.85 -9.15 28.68
N LEU A 317 10.57 -9.20 27.56
CA LEU A 317 10.01 -9.11 26.21
C LEU A 317 10.86 -9.89 25.18
N THR A 318 10.33 -10.10 23.98
CA THR A 318 11.07 -10.71 22.86
C THR A 318 12.13 -9.72 22.33
N PRO A 319 13.24 -10.22 21.74
CA PRO A 319 14.29 -9.41 21.12
C PRO A 319 13.78 -8.30 20.17
N ALA A 320 12.75 -8.62 19.41
CA ALA A 320 12.16 -7.77 18.37
C ALA A 320 11.20 -6.69 18.91
N HIS A 321 10.64 -6.89 20.10
CA HIS A 321 9.67 -5.95 20.65
C HIS A 321 10.34 -4.66 21.11
N LYS A 322 9.61 -3.55 20.99
CA LYS A 322 10.18 -2.22 20.87
C LYS A 322 9.75 -1.35 22.05
N LEU A 323 10.73 -0.75 22.71
CA LEU A 323 10.53 0.19 23.81
C LEU A 323 10.90 1.60 23.36
N LEU A 324 10.26 2.60 23.95
CA LEU A 324 10.55 3.99 23.69
C LEU A 324 11.85 4.38 24.41
N LYS A 325 12.97 4.45 23.71
CA LYS A 325 14.26 4.94 24.21
C LYS A 325 14.34 6.46 24.09
N ILE A 326 15.09 7.11 24.97
CA ILE A 326 15.52 8.50 24.83
C ILE A 326 16.99 8.47 24.38
N ASP A 327 17.28 9.05 23.21
CA ASP A 327 18.64 9.11 22.67
C ASP A 327 19.49 10.27 23.25
N SER A 328 20.74 10.39 22.81
CA SER A 328 21.66 11.45 23.23
C SER A 328 21.22 12.87 22.83
N GLU A 329 20.22 13.00 21.96
CA GLU A 329 19.60 14.26 21.54
C GLU A 329 18.22 14.47 22.23
N LEU A 330 17.94 13.69 23.28
CA LEU A 330 16.71 13.69 24.09
C LEU A 330 15.42 13.33 23.32
N ARG A 331 15.54 12.64 22.17
CA ARG A 331 14.40 12.24 21.34
C ARG A 331 13.86 10.88 21.74
N VAL A 332 12.53 10.76 21.74
CA VAL A 332 11.83 9.49 21.98
C VAL A 332 11.85 8.66 20.70
N VAL A 333 12.62 7.57 20.70
CA VAL A 333 12.84 6.67 19.56
C VAL A 333 12.48 5.23 19.93
N GLU A 334 11.61 4.60 19.14
CA GLU A 334 11.31 3.19 19.32
C GLU A 334 12.57 2.32 19.04
N THR A 335 13.08 1.61 20.04
CA THR A 335 14.26 0.75 19.95
C THR A 335 13.91 -0.70 20.32
N PRO A 336 14.25 -1.71 19.50
CA PRO A 336 14.06 -3.13 19.85
C PRO A 336 14.87 -3.52 21.08
N ALA A 337 14.33 -4.42 21.91
CA ALA A 337 14.95 -4.87 23.15
C ALA A 337 16.40 -5.32 22.98
N GLU A 338 16.70 -6.05 21.89
CA GLU A 338 18.05 -6.57 21.61
C GLU A 338 19.10 -5.51 21.26
N ARG A 339 18.67 -4.25 21.09
CA ARG A 339 19.54 -3.11 20.74
C ARG A 339 19.69 -2.10 21.86
N LEU A 340 19.00 -2.31 22.98
CA LEU A 340 19.15 -1.50 24.18
C LEU A 340 20.43 -1.92 24.90
N LYS A 341 21.14 -0.93 25.45
CA LYS A 341 22.37 -1.08 26.23
C LYS A 341 22.16 -0.55 27.65
N GLU A 342 22.92 -1.05 28.60
CA GLU A 342 22.93 -0.47 29.94
C GLU A 342 23.32 1.02 29.88
N GLY A 343 22.62 1.84 30.68
CA GLY A 343 22.71 3.30 30.61
C GLY A 343 21.75 3.95 29.62
N ASP A 344 21.08 3.20 28.73
CA ASP A 344 20.02 3.75 27.89
C ASP A 344 18.80 4.17 28.72
N PHE A 345 18.33 5.40 28.48
CA PHE A 345 17.10 5.90 29.09
C PHE A 345 15.90 5.37 28.30
N ILE A 346 14.90 4.81 28.98
CA ILE A 346 13.62 4.43 28.36
C ILE A 346 12.46 5.22 28.98
N LEU A 347 11.54 5.65 28.13
CA LEU A 347 10.35 6.41 28.49
C LEU A 347 9.30 5.46 29.05
N ALA A 348 8.92 5.72 30.31
CA ALA A 348 7.82 5.03 30.98
C ALA A 348 6.92 6.09 31.64
N PRO A 349 5.58 6.01 31.48
CA PRO A 349 4.67 6.98 32.08
C PRO A 349 4.79 6.98 33.62
N ARG A 350 4.64 8.14 34.25
CA ARG A 350 4.62 8.25 35.72
C ARG A 350 3.24 7.98 36.31
N LYS A 351 2.16 8.44 35.64
CA LYS A 351 0.75 8.15 35.94
C LYS A 351 -0.03 8.04 34.62
N LEU A 352 -1.16 7.33 34.65
CA LEU A 352 -2.15 7.20 33.56
C LEU A 352 -3.52 7.60 34.13
N SER A 353 -4.26 8.46 33.44
CA SER A 353 -5.64 8.83 33.83
C SER A 353 -6.65 7.94 33.10
N LEU A 354 -7.64 7.42 33.83
CA LEU A 354 -8.68 6.52 33.31
C LEU A 354 -10.06 7.04 33.74
N GLY A 355 -10.65 7.90 32.92
CA GLY A 355 -11.86 8.65 33.27
C GLY A 355 -11.67 9.44 34.57
N ASP A 356 -12.70 9.44 35.41
CA ASP A 356 -12.72 10.15 36.70
C ASP A 356 -11.93 9.44 37.82
N SER A 357 -11.09 8.45 37.49
CA SER A 357 -10.30 7.70 38.47
C SER A 357 -8.79 7.76 38.21
N TYR A 358 -8.03 8.14 39.24
CA TYR A 358 -6.59 7.99 39.27
C TYR A 358 -6.21 6.61 39.82
N LYS A 359 -5.98 5.63 38.94
CA LYS A 359 -5.27 4.40 39.34
C LYS A 359 -3.77 4.70 39.40
N GLU A 360 -3.24 4.87 40.61
CA GLU A 360 -1.81 4.84 40.82
C GLU A 360 -1.30 3.42 40.59
N LEU A 361 -0.51 3.24 39.52
CA LEU A 361 0.06 1.93 39.16
C LEU A 361 1.14 1.56 40.19
N LYS A 362 0.69 0.94 41.29
CA LYS A 362 1.56 0.17 42.19
C LYS A 362 2.09 -1.05 41.43
N VAL A 363 3.18 -0.86 40.71
CA VAL A 363 4.04 -1.95 40.26
C VAL A 363 4.95 -2.26 41.43
N GLU A 364 4.66 -3.35 42.13
CA GLU A 364 5.57 -3.88 43.15
C GLU A 364 6.79 -4.50 42.46
N PHE A 365 7.97 -4.36 43.08
CA PHE A 365 9.24 -4.80 42.52
C PHE A 365 9.88 -5.84 43.43
N GLU A 366 10.16 -7.00 42.86
CA GLU A 366 11.25 -7.90 43.29
C GLU A 366 12.48 -7.64 42.37
#